data_AF-A0A3M1B213-F1
#
_entry.id   AF-A0A3M1B213-F1
#
_cell.length_a   1.000
_cell.length_b   1.000
_cell.length_c   1.000
_cell.angle_alpha   90.00
_cell.angle_beta   90.00
_cell.angle_gamma   90.00
#
_symmetry.space_group_name_H-M   'P 1'
#
loop_
_entity.id
_entity.type
_entity.pdbx_description
1 polymer ?
#
loop_
_entity_poly.entity_id
_entity_poly.type
_entity_poly.pdbx_seq_one_letter_code
_entity_poly.pdbx_strand_id
1 'polypeptide(L)'
;MLLHSFILLNFLLQIGYSAYMVFFVFRPHGISGPLWEAAKSVPFETMVVRRLYAIEFWISFTGLAIYLALTEFSSLFQKFQKTKSEKK
;
A
#
# COMPACT_ATOMS: atom_id res chain seq x y z
N MET A 1 -1.46 8.63 20.54
CA MET A 1 -1.32 9.43 19.29
C MET A 1 -0.01 9.13 18.58
N LEU A 2 1.15 9.22 19.23
CA LEU A 2 2.47 8.93 18.62
C LEU A 2 2.58 7.55 17.95
N LEU A 3 2.10 6.50 18.62
CA LEU A 3 2.15 5.12 18.10
C LEU A 3 1.30 4.95 16.84
N HIS A 4 0.17 5.66 16.75
CA HIS A 4 -0.70 5.64 15.58
C HIS A 4 -0.03 6.29 14.36
N SER A 5 0.51 7.50 14.55
CA SER A 5 1.26 8.21 13.51
C SER A 5 2.50 7.44 13.04
N PHE A 6 3.19 6.76 13.95
CA PHE A 6 4.35 5.94 13.61
C PHE A 6 3.99 4.74 12.73
N ILE A 7 2.91 4.02 13.06
CA ILE A 7 2.43 2.89 12.25
C ILE A 7 2.01 3.36 10.85
N LEU A 8 1.25 4.45 10.77
CA LEU A 8 0.83 5.05 9.50
C LEU A 8 2.03 5.45 8.63
N LEU A 9 3.02 6.13 9.22
CA LEU A 9 4.21 6.55 8.51
C LEU A 9 5.01 5.35 8.00
N ASN A 10 5.16 4.30 8.81
CA ASN A 10 5.87 3.09 8.41
C ASN A 10 5.19 2.40 7.21
N PHE A 11 3.86 2.25 7.25
CA PHE A 11 3.11 1.69 6.12
C PHE A 11 3.21 2.56 4.86
N LEU A 12 3.09 3.88 5.00
CA LEU A 12 3.22 4.81 3.86
C LEU A 12 4.62 4.76 3.24
N LEU A 13 5.67 4.70 4.06
CA LEU A 13 7.03 4.54 3.58
C LEU A 13 7.21 3.21 2.85
N GLN A 14 6.65 2.12 3.38
CA GLN A 14 6.76 0.80 2.76
C GLN A 14 6.00 0.71 1.42
N ILE A 15 4.80 1.29 1.35
CA ILE A 15 4.02 1.44 0.11
C ILE A 15 4.78 2.29 -0.91
N GLY A 16 5.34 3.43 -0.48
CA GLY A 16 6.11 4.32 -1.35
C GLY A 16 7.39 3.67 -1.87
N TYR A 17 8.11 2.96 -0.99
CA TYR A 17 9.33 2.24 -1.33
C TYR A 17 9.08 1.10 -2.32
N SER A 18 8.10 0.24 -2.03
CA SER A 18 7.75 -0.88 -2.91
C SER A 18 7.24 -0.40 -4.28
N ALA A 19 6.43 0.67 -4.32
CA ALA A 19 6.04 1.31 -5.57
C ALA A 19 7.26 1.88 -6.33
N TYR A 20 8.16 2.57 -5.64
CA TYR A 20 9.39 3.10 -6.23
C TYR A 20 10.27 1.99 -6.82
N MET A 21 10.42 0.87 -6.11
CA MET A 21 11.19 -0.28 -6.61
C MET A 21 10.60 -0.87 -7.90
N VAL A 22 9.27 -1.01 -7.98
CA VAL A 22 8.58 -1.59 -9.15
C VAL A 22 8.61 -0.68 -10.38
N PHE A 23 8.46 0.63 -10.20
CA PHE A 23 8.34 1.60 -11.30
C PHE A 23 9.66 2.27 -11.68
N PHE A 24 10.60 2.40 -10.72
CA PHE A 24 11.81 3.22 -10.91
C PHE A 24 13.14 2.46 -10.72
N VAL A 25 13.22 1.36 -9.97
CA VAL A 25 14.50 0.66 -9.79
C VAL A 25 14.64 -0.51 -10.74
N PHE A 26 13.70 -1.45 -10.71
CA PHE A 26 13.75 -2.63 -11.56
C PHE A 26 13.11 -2.33 -12.91
N ARG A 27 13.88 -1.65 -13.77
CA ARG A 27 13.48 -1.27 -15.13
C ARG A 27 14.42 -1.88 -16.18
N PRO A 28 13.92 -2.28 -17.35
CA PRO A 28 14.78 -2.47 -18.52
C PRO A 28 15.36 -1.13 -18.98
N HIS A 29 16.60 -1.13 -19.51
CA HIS A 29 17.26 0.08 -19.99
C HIS A 29 16.38 0.85 -20.98
N GLY A 30 16.17 2.16 -20.72
CA GLY A 30 15.51 3.07 -21.66
C GLY A 30 14.00 3.28 -21.48
N ILE A 31 13.32 2.55 -20.59
CA ILE A 31 11.87 2.71 -20.35
C ILE A 31 11.60 3.13 -18.91
N SER A 32 10.93 4.27 -18.71
CA SER A 32 10.42 4.71 -17.40
C SER A 32 8.93 4.43 -17.27
N GLY A 33 8.51 3.78 -16.18
CA GLY A 33 7.10 3.51 -15.88
C GLY A 33 6.68 2.04 -16.03
N PRO A 34 5.38 1.77 -16.28
CA PRO A 34 4.86 0.42 -16.45
C PRO A 34 5.62 -0.32 -17.57
N LEU A 35 5.85 -1.63 -17.40
CA LEU A 35 6.25 -2.47 -18.52
C LEU A 35 4.98 -2.70 -19.34
N TRP A 36 4.68 -1.76 -20.24
CA TRP A 36 3.53 -1.84 -21.15
C TRP A 36 3.60 -3.14 -21.97
N GLU A 37 4.39 -3.14 -23.04
CA GLU A 37 4.60 -4.32 -23.91
C GLU A 37 6.00 -4.92 -23.78
N ALA A 38 6.90 -4.25 -23.06
CA ALA A 38 8.29 -4.68 -22.85
C ALA A 38 8.41 -5.91 -21.92
N ALA A 39 7.30 -6.42 -21.37
CA ALA A 39 7.32 -7.56 -20.44
C ALA A 39 7.99 -8.82 -21.02
N LYS A 40 7.91 -9.03 -22.34
CA LYS A 40 8.52 -10.20 -23.01
C LYS A 40 10.02 -10.09 -23.20
N SER A 41 10.59 -8.88 -23.19
CA SER A 41 12.02 -8.64 -23.45
C SER A 41 12.83 -8.45 -22.16
N VAL A 42 12.19 -8.48 -20.99
CA VAL A 42 12.86 -8.29 -19.70
C VAL A 42 13.42 -9.62 -19.18
N PRO A 43 14.65 -9.64 -18.64
CA PRO A 43 15.21 -10.82 -18.00
C PRO A 43 14.27 -11.38 -16.91
N PHE A 44 14.18 -12.71 -16.84
CA PHE A 44 13.31 -13.41 -15.89
C PHE A 44 13.57 -12.96 -14.44
N GLU A 45 14.84 -12.81 -14.05
CA GLU A 45 15.22 -12.37 -12.70
C GLU A 45 14.62 -11.00 -12.34
N THR A 46 14.74 -10.02 -13.24
CA THR A 46 14.15 -8.69 -13.05
C THR A 46 12.63 -8.76 -12.95
N MET A 47 11.99 -9.64 -13.74
CA MET A 47 10.54 -9.82 -13.71
C MET A 47 10.04 -10.44 -12.40
N VAL A 48 10.75 -11.43 -11.86
CA VAL A 48 10.44 -12.05 -10.58
C VAL A 48 10.59 -11.05 -9.44
N VAL A 49 11.69 -10.30 -9.42
CA VAL A 49 11.94 -9.30 -8.37
C VAL A 49 10.87 -8.20 -8.35
N ARG A 50 10.44 -7.70 -9.53
CA ARG A 50 9.32 -6.74 -9.61
C ARG A 50 8.02 -7.29 -9.05
N ARG A 51 7.74 -8.58 -9.27
CA ARG A 51 6.54 -9.23 -8.72
C ARG A 51 6.61 -9.36 -7.20
N LEU A 52 7.78 -9.65 -6.63
CA LEU A 52 7.96 -9.65 -5.17
C LEU A 52 7.66 -8.28 -4.56
N TYR A 53 8.19 -7.18 -5.12
CA TYR A 53 7.88 -5.84 -4.62
C TYR A 53 6.41 -5.45 -4.83
N ALA A 54 5.77 -5.92 -5.91
CA ALA A 54 4.33 -5.72 -6.09
C ALA A 54 3.52 -6.45 -5.01
N ILE A 55 3.92 -7.67 -4.63
CA ILE A 55 3.29 -8.40 -3.52
C ILE A 55 3.51 -7.66 -2.20
N GLU A 56 4.72 -7.17 -1.95
CA GLU A 56 5.02 -6.37 -0.75
C GLU A 56 4.14 -5.12 -0.67
N PHE A 57 3.95 -4.41 -1.80
CA PHE A 57 3.04 -3.28 -1.90
C PHE A 57 1.60 -3.67 -1.51
N TRP A 58 1.08 -4.78 -2.03
CA TRP A 58 -0.27 -5.26 -1.71
C TRP A 58 -0.42 -5.66 -0.25
N ILE A 59 0.59 -6.29 0.34
CA ILE A 59 0.59 -6.67 1.76
C ILE A 59 0.61 -5.42 2.64
N SER A 60 1.47 -4.44 2.34
CA SER A 60 1.50 -3.18 3.08
C SER A 60 0.20 -2.38 2.93
N PHE A 61 -0.39 -2.37 1.74
CA PHE A 61 -1.66 -1.69 1.48
C PHE A 61 -2.83 -2.33 2.23
N THR A 62 -2.94 -3.66 2.19
CA THR A 62 -3.97 -4.40 2.94
C THR A 62 -3.79 -4.26 4.46
N GLY A 63 -2.54 -4.29 4.95
CA GLY A 63 -2.21 -4.01 6.35
C GLY A 63 -2.64 -2.60 6.78
N LEU A 64 -2.36 -1.58 5.96
CA LEU A 64 -2.82 -0.22 6.21
C LEU A 64 -4.35 -0.10 6.18
N ALA A 65 -5.02 -0.77 5.24
CA ALA A 65 -6.48 -0.77 5.14
C ALA A 65 -7.15 -1.40 6.36
N ILE A 66 -6.64 -2.54 6.84
CA ILE A 66 -7.11 -3.20 8.06
C ILE A 66 -6.83 -2.32 9.28
N TYR A 67 -5.65 -1.70 9.35
CA TYR A 67 -5.29 -0.82 10.45
C TYR A 67 -6.26 0.37 10.56
N LEU A 68 -6.57 1.03 9.44
CA LEU A 68 -7.56 2.10 9.37
C LEU A 68 -8.96 1.59 9.70
N ALA A 69 -9.35 0.39 9.25
CA ALA A 69 -10.62 -0.21 9.62
C ALA A 69 -10.75 -0.41 11.14
N LEU A 70 -9.73 -0.93 11.81
CA LEU A 70 -9.82 -1.16 13.25
C LEU A 70 -9.79 0.14 14.06
N THR A 71 -9.00 1.12 13.65
CA THR A 71 -8.79 2.36 14.41
C THR A 71 -9.84 3.42 14.11
N GLU A 72 -10.13 3.69 12.84
CA GLU A 72 -11.05 4.75 12.43
C GLU A 72 -12.50 4.26 12.35
N PHE A 73 -12.79 3.06 11.81
CA PHE A 73 -14.18 2.60 11.76
C PHE A 73 -14.74 2.29 13.15
N SER A 74 -13.94 1.83 14.12
CA SER A 74 -14.41 1.66 15.50
C SER A 74 -14.86 2.99 16.12
N SER A 75 -14.10 4.07 15.91
CA SER A 75 -14.42 5.41 16.43
C SER A 75 -15.63 6.03 15.72
N LEU A 76 -15.71 5.87 14.39
CA LEU A 76 -16.83 6.31 13.57
C LEU A 76 -18.12 5.55 13.91
N PHE A 77 -18.05 4.23 14.08
CA PHE A 77 -19.20 3.40 14.39
C PHE A 77 -19.80 3.73 15.78
N GLN A 78 -18.96 4.02 16.78
CA GLN A 78 -19.43 4.52 18.08
C GLN A 78 -20.15 5.88 17.95
N LYS A 79 -19.60 6.82 17.17
CA LYS A 79 -20.27 8.10 16.89
C LYS A 79 -21.64 7.90 16.24
N PHE A 80 -21.72 7.03 15.22
CA PHE A 80 -22.98 6.70 14.54
C PHE A 80 -24.03 6.10 15.48
N GLN A 81 -23.64 5.22 16.41
CA GLN A 81 -24.58 4.69 17.41
C GLN A 81 -25.07 5.78 18.37
N LYS A 82 -24.19 6.67 18.83
CA LYS A 82 -24.56 7.74 19.77
C LYS A 82 -25.56 8.72 19.16
N THR A 83 -25.35 9.13 17.91
CA THR A 83 -26.29 10.03 17.19
C THR A 83 -27.65 9.39 16.95
N LYS A 84 -27.72 8.06 16.79
CA LYS A 84 -28.99 7.35 16.62
C LYS A 84 -29.78 7.24 17.94
N SER A 85 -29.09 7.23 19.09
CA SER A 85 -29.72 7.18 20.41
C SER A 85 -30.24 8.54 20.91
N GLU A 86 -29.65 9.66 20.48
CA GLU A 86 -30.16 11.01 20.82
C GLU A 86 -31.39 11.42 19.99
N LYS A 87 -31.61 10.77 18.85
CA LYS A 87 -32.78 11.02 17.98
C LYS A 87 -34.00 10.14 18.30
N LYS A 88 -33.94 9.32 19.35
CA LYS A 88 -35.02 8.41 19.77
C LYS A 88 -35.54 8.83 21.13
#